data_AF-U3IG67-F1
#
_entry.id   AF-U3IG67-F1
#
_cell.length_a   1.000
_cell.length_b   1.000
_cell.length_c   1.000
_cell.angle_alpha   90.00
_cell.angle_beta   90.00
_cell.angle_gamma   90.00
#
_symmetry.space_group_name_H-M   'P 1'
#
loop_
_entity.id
_entity.type
_entity.pdbx_description
1 polymer ?
#
loop_
_entity_poly.entity_id
_entity_poly.type
_entity_poly.pdbx_seq_one_letter_code
_entity_poly.pdbx_strand_id
1 'polypeptide(L)'
;MSSNYHLGSPLSGIKILDVGCGGGLLSEPEGSLFITTINKTQLSYILGIVVAEKIAGIVPEGTHEWEKFVPPEELQRLLESHGFSVQAVNGMLYNPLTGSWSWMESTSINYAMHAVKSGAGGPSSPTESLSEMESEQRSATAGTSV
;
A
#
# COMPACT_ATOMS: atom_id res chain seq x y z
N MET A 1 -25.55 -34.49 -11.87
CA MET A 1 -24.97 -33.29 -12.49
C MET A 1 -23.82 -32.83 -11.60
N SER A 2 -22.62 -33.34 -11.85
CA SER A 2 -21.43 -33.01 -11.06
C SER A 2 -20.77 -31.78 -11.67
N SER A 3 -20.74 -30.67 -10.94
CA SER A 3 -20.09 -29.44 -11.37
C SER A 3 -18.58 -29.59 -11.21
N ASN A 4 -17.86 -29.65 -12.34
CA ASN A 4 -16.40 -29.60 -12.37
C ASN A 4 -15.98 -28.13 -12.22
N TYR A 5 -15.71 -27.69 -10.98
CA TYR A 5 -14.95 -26.48 -10.76
C TYR A 5 -13.47 -26.82 -11.01
N HIS A 6 -12.95 -26.43 -12.17
CA HIS A 6 -11.51 -26.36 -12.37
C HIS A 6 -10.97 -25.29 -11.42
N LEU A 7 -10.42 -25.73 -10.29
CA LEU A 7 -9.64 -24.89 -9.40
C LEU A 7 -8.34 -24.54 -10.15
N GLY A 8 -8.40 -23.52 -11.00
CA GLY A 8 -7.21 -22.93 -11.59
C GLY A 8 -6.26 -22.56 -10.46
N SER A 9 -4.96 -22.76 -10.68
CA SER A 9 -3.91 -22.37 -9.73
C SER A 9 -3.69 -20.87 -9.86
N PRO A 10 -4.41 -20.00 -9.12
CA PRO A 10 -4.48 -18.56 -9.40
C PRO A 10 -3.13 -17.87 -9.16
N LEU A 11 -2.22 -18.60 -8.51
CA LEU A 11 -0.93 -18.16 -8.03
C LEU A 11 0.24 -18.86 -8.78
N SER A 12 -0.04 -19.60 -9.86
CA SER A 12 1.01 -20.25 -10.65
C SER A 12 1.93 -19.20 -11.27
N GLY A 13 3.23 -19.25 -10.92
CA GLY A 13 4.25 -18.32 -11.42
C GLY A 13 4.44 -17.06 -10.57
N ILE A 14 3.64 -16.86 -9.51
CA ILE A 14 3.82 -15.75 -8.57
C ILE A 14 4.84 -16.17 -7.50
N LYS A 15 5.94 -15.42 -7.35
CA LYS A 15 6.86 -15.57 -6.22
C LYS A 15 6.23 -14.92 -4.99
N ILE A 16 5.72 -15.75 -4.08
CA ILE A 16 5.15 -15.28 -2.81
C ILE A 16 6.22 -15.45 -1.73
N LEU A 17 6.68 -14.34 -1.17
CA LEU A 17 7.56 -14.31 0.00
C LEU A 17 6.70 -13.96 1.22
N ASP A 18 6.25 -14.97 1.95
CA ASP A 18 5.52 -14.79 3.21
C ASP A 18 6.52 -14.64 4.36
N VAL A 19 6.78 -13.40 4.76
CA VAL A 19 7.55 -13.08 5.96
C VAL A 19 6.71 -12.19 6.87
N GLY A 20 5.98 -12.83 7.78
CA GLY A 20 5.29 -12.17 8.90
C GLY A 20 4.32 -11.07 8.47
N CYS A 21 4.13 -10.03 9.29
CA CYS A 21 3.10 -8.97 9.20
C CYS A 21 3.09 -8.07 7.93
N GLY A 22 3.59 -8.56 6.78
CA GLY A 22 3.48 -7.93 5.45
C GLY A 22 4.77 -7.30 4.94
N GLY A 23 5.80 -7.19 5.79
CA GLY A 23 7.01 -6.41 5.50
C GLY A 23 7.83 -6.88 4.30
N GLY A 24 8.00 -8.19 4.09
CA GLY A 24 8.85 -8.66 2.99
C GLY A 24 8.16 -8.91 1.66
N LEU A 25 6.82 -8.98 1.61
CA LEU A 25 6.11 -8.88 0.32
C LEU A 25 6.32 -7.49 -0.30
N LEU A 26 6.47 -6.46 0.55
CA LEU A 26 6.81 -5.10 0.14
C LEU A 26 8.31 -4.89 -0.07
N SER A 27 9.16 -5.90 0.16
CA SER A 27 10.61 -5.78 -0.08
C SER A 27 10.97 -6.05 -1.54
N GLU A 28 10.23 -6.91 -2.23
CA GLU A 28 10.46 -7.24 -3.63
C GLU A 28 10.11 -6.06 -4.56
N PRO A 29 10.93 -5.80 -5.60
CA PRO A 29 10.56 -4.90 -6.68
C PRO A 29 9.20 -5.31 -7.27
N GLU A 30 8.35 -4.33 -7.58
CA GLU A 30 7.02 -4.56 -8.16
C GLU A 30 6.05 -5.36 -7.26
N GLY A 31 6.35 -5.47 -5.96
CA GLY A 31 5.45 -6.07 -4.97
C GLY A 31 4.10 -5.32 -4.89
N SER A 32 3.00 -6.07 -4.86
CA SER A 32 1.64 -5.51 -4.72
C SER A 32 1.21 -5.37 -3.27
N LEU A 33 0.59 -4.24 -2.96
CA LEU A 33 -0.02 -3.89 -1.68
C LEU A 33 -1.52 -3.66 -1.90
N PHE A 34 -2.35 -4.37 -1.13
CA PHE A 34 -3.80 -4.17 -1.10
C PHE A 34 -4.21 -3.70 0.29
N ILE A 35 -4.96 -2.61 0.36
CA ILE A 35 -5.45 -1.99 1.60
C ILE A 35 -6.95 -1.85 1.53
N THR A 36 -7.66 -2.26 2.57
CA THR A 36 -9.09 -1.96 2.75
C THR A 36 -9.28 -1.14 4.01
N THR A 37 -10.04 -0.05 3.92
CA THR A 37 -10.28 0.84 5.08
C THR A 37 -11.55 1.67 4.91
N ILE A 38 -11.90 2.40 5.97
CA ILE A 38 -13.04 3.30 6.02
C ILE A 38 -12.57 4.73 5.69
N ASN A 39 -13.25 5.37 4.74
CA ASN A 39 -13.00 6.75 4.34
C ASN A 39 -13.40 7.72 5.47
N LYS A 40 -12.69 8.83 5.66
CA LYS A 40 -13.03 9.86 6.65
C LYS A 40 -14.07 10.85 6.08
N THR A 41 -15.31 10.40 5.95
CA THR A 41 -16.45 11.23 5.49
C THR A 41 -17.55 11.30 6.52
N GLN A 42 -18.42 12.31 6.41
CA GLN A 42 -19.60 12.38 7.29
C GLN A 42 -20.52 11.17 7.11
N LEU A 43 -20.60 10.63 5.88
CA LEU A 43 -21.43 9.47 5.57
C LEU A 43 -20.89 8.21 6.25
N SER A 44 -19.58 7.99 6.22
CA SER A 44 -18.96 6.83 6.89
C SER A 44 -19.04 6.94 8.41
N TYR A 45 -18.94 8.16 8.99
CA TYR A 45 -19.18 8.38 10.41
C TYR A 45 -20.60 7.98 10.81
N ILE A 46 -21.59 8.49 10.08
CA ILE A 46 -23.01 8.21 10.38
C ILE A 46 -23.30 6.72 10.24
N LEU A 47 -22.91 6.09 9.13
CA LEU A 47 -23.26 4.70 8.87
C LEU A 47 -22.39 3.72 9.68
N GLY A 48 -21.08 3.95 9.72
CA GLY A 48 -20.11 3.04 10.34
C GLY A 48 -20.04 3.12 11.86
N ILE A 49 -20.24 4.30 12.44
CA ILE A 49 -20.21 4.47 13.91
C ILE A 49 -21.63 4.60 14.45
N VAL A 50 -22.36 5.65 14.06
CA VAL A 50 -23.64 5.95 14.71
C VAL A 50 -24.68 4.85 14.47
N VAL A 51 -24.89 4.48 13.20
CA VAL A 51 -25.88 3.47 12.85
C VAL A 51 -25.39 2.07 13.24
N ALA A 52 -24.20 1.66 12.79
CA ALA A 52 -23.77 0.28 13.00
C ALA A 52 -23.48 -0.07 14.47
N GLU A 53 -22.90 0.83 15.26
CA GLU A 53 -22.55 0.55 16.65
C GLU A 53 -23.68 0.92 17.61
N LYS A 54 -24.15 2.17 17.55
CA LYS A 54 -25.01 2.74 18.60
C LYS A 54 -26.50 2.43 18.41
N ILE A 55 -26.96 2.31 17.16
CA ILE A 55 -28.38 2.09 16.84
C ILE A 55 -28.66 0.62 16.55
N ALA A 56 -27.93 0.04 15.61
CA ALA A 56 -28.19 -1.30 15.10
C ALA A 56 -27.46 -2.41 15.89
N GLY A 57 -26.40 -2.08 16.62
CA GLY A 57 -25.62 -3.04 17.41
C GLY A 57 -25.01 -4.16 16.57
N ILE A 58 -24.65 -3.87 15.31
CA ILE A 58 -24.06 -4.84 14.38
C ILE A 58 -22.65 -5.22 14.85
N VAL A 59 -21.92 -4.25 15.41
CA VAL A 59 -20.60 -4.44 16.02
C VAL A 59 -20.55 -3.75 17.39
N PRO A 60 -19.64 -4.15 18.29
CA PRO A 60 -19.49 -3.50 19.59
C PRO A 60 -19.20 -2.01 19.50
N GLU A 61 -19.64 -1.23 20.49
CA GLU A 61 -19.28 0.20 20.57
C GLU A 61 -17.77 0.38 20.73
N GLY A 62 -17.22 1.35 19.97
CA GLY A 62 -15.79 1.62 19.92
C GLY A 62 -15.03 0.75 18.90
N THR A 63 -15.73 -0.04 18.09
CA THR A 63 -15.11 -0.78 16.99
C THR A 63 -14.48 0.15 15.97
N HIS A 64 -15.13 1.29 15.68
CA HIS A 64 -14.65 2.29 14.76
C HIS A 64 -14.34 3.60 15.48
N GLU A 65 -13.07 3.98 15.44
CA GLU A 65 -12.59 5.26 15.97
C GLU A 65 -12.43 6.25 14.82
N TRP A 66 -13.24 7.32 14.83
CA TRP A 66 -13.28 8.33 13.77
C TRP A 66 -11.90 8.88 13.37
N GLU A 67 -11.00 9.07 14.33
CA GLU A 67 -9.68 9.62 14.05
C GLU A 67 -8.77 8.69 13.26
N LYS A 68 -9.08 7.39 13.23
CA LYS A 68 -8.33 6.38 12.47
C LYS A 68 -8.84 6.21 11.04
N PHE A 69 -9.94 6.87 10.67
CA PHE A 69 -10.42 6.84 9.29
C PHE A 69 -9.47 7.65 8.41
N VAL A 70 -9.26 7.20 7.17
CA VAL A 70 -8.27 7.80 6.27
C VAL A 70 -8.94 8.13 4.93
N PRO A 71 -8.88 9.38 4.44
CA PRO A 71 -9.29 9.71 3.09
C PRO A 71 -8.44 8.98 2.04
N PRO A 72 -9.04 8.51 0.93
CA PRO A 72 -8.29 7.81 -0.11
C PRO A 72 -7.19 8.68 -0.73
N GLU A 73 -7.39 10.00 -0.87
CA GLU A 73 -6.39 10.92 -1.40
C GLU A 73 -5.19 11.08 -0.47
N GLU A 74 -5.41 11.02 0.85
CA GLU A 74 -4.34 11.08 1.84
C GLU A 74 -3.51 9.79 1.82
N LEU A 75 -4.18 8.64 1.80
CA LEU A 75 -3.50 7.34 1.70
C LEU A 75 -2.71 7.23 0.39
N GLN A 76 -3.28 7.68 -0.73
CA GLN A 76 -2.61 7.69 -2.02
C GLN A 76 -1.33 8.53 -1.96
N ARG A 77 -1.41 9.78 -1.48
CA ARG A 77 -0.23 10.66 -1.34
C ARG A 77 0.83 10.03 -0.44
N LEU A 78 0.41 9.40 0.66
CA LEU A 78 1.33 8.73 1.58
C LEU A 78 2.06 7.60 0.86
N LEU A 79 1.35 6.72 0.16
CA LEU A 79 1.96 5.61 -0.58
C LEU A 79 2.89 6.11 -1.69
N GLU A 80 2.44 7.07 -2.50
CA GLU A 80 3.22 7.63 -3.60
C GLU A 80 4.51 8.30 -3.12
N SER A 81 4.47 9.02 -1.99
CA SER A 81 5.67 9.61 -1.38
C SER A 81 6.67 8.57 -0.84
N HIS A 82 6.25 7.30 -0.69
CA HIS A 82 7.09 6.20 -0.21
C HIS A 82 7.43 5.19 -1.32
N GLY A 83 7.35 5.61 -2.58
CA GLY A 83 7.80 4.80 -3.71
C GLY A 83 6.81 3.71 -4.11
N PHE A 84 5.52 3.94 -3.91
CA PHE A 84 4.46 3.13 -4.51
C PHE A 84 3.79 3.88 -5.66
N SER A 85 3.21 3.13 -6.59
CA SER A 85 2.30 3.65 -7.62
C SER A 85 0.93 3.06 -7.36
N VAL A 86 -0.06 3.91 -7.05
CA VAL A 86 -1.46 3.48 -6.89
C VAL A 86 -2.03 3.13 -8.25
N GLN A 87 -2.56 1.91 -8.38
CA GLN A 87 -3.11 1.37 -9.62
C GLN A 87 -4.65 1.43 -9.64
N ALA A 88 -5.28 1.23 -8.49
CA ALA A 88 -6.74 1.22 -8.38
C ALA A 88 -7.23 1.67 -7.01
N VAL A 89 -8.39 2.32 -6.99
CA VAL A 89 -9.16 2.66 -5.80
C VAL A 89 -10.63 2.37 -6.10
N ASN A 90 -11.26 1.51 -5.30
CA ASN A 90 -12.65 1.11 -5.50
C ASN A 90 -13.42 1.19 -4.19
N GLY A 91 -14.67 1.64 -4.26
CA GLY A 91 -15.57 1.64 -3.14
C GLY A 91 -16.01 0.23 -2.73
N MET A 92 -16.39 0.08 -1.47
CA MET A 92 -16.99 -1.15 -0.94
C MET A 92 -18.14 -0.83 0.00
N LEU A 93 -19.20 -1.63 -0.08
CA LEU A 93 -20.35 -1.56 0.83
C LEU A 93 -20.64 -2.93 1.43
N TYR A 94 -20.92 -2.94 2.72
CA TYR A 94 -21.38 -4.11 3.44
C TYR A 94 -22.91 -4.12 3.54
N ASN A 95 -23.52 -5.24 3.19
CA ASN A 95 -24.94 -5.50 3.43
C ASN A 95 -25.10 -6.38 4.69
N PRO A 96 -25.60 -5.83 5.82
CA PRO A 96 -25.75 -6.60 7.05
C PRO A 96 -26.87 -7.64 6.99
N LEU A 97 -27.85 -7.49 6.10
CA LEU A 97 -28.96 -8.44 5.97
C LEU A 97 -28.52 -9.74 5.30
N THR A 98 -27.61 -9.64 4.32
CA THR A 98 -27.08 -10.81 3.60
C THR A 98 -25.69 -11.21 4.08
N GLY A 99 -25.05 -10.40 4.93
CA GLY A 99 -23.68 -10.62 5.39
C GLY A 99 -22.63 -10.51 4.27
N SER A 100 -22.92 -9.79 3.18
CA SER A 100 -22.10 -9.79 1.97
C SER A 100 -21.50 -8.41 1.66
N TRP A 101 -20.31 -8.39 1.08
CA TRP A 101 -19.67 -7.19 0.56
C TRP A 101 -19.92 -7.02 -0.94
N SER A 102 -20.00 -5.78 -1.41
CA SER A 102 -20.15 -5.45 -2.83
C SER A 102 -19.25 -4.28 -3.22
N TRP A 103 -18.73 -4.32 -4.44
CA TRP A 103 -17.94 -3.24 -5.02
C TRP A 103 -18.82 -2.06 -5.43
N MET A 104 -18.28 -0.85 -5.30
CA MET A 104 -18.92 0.40 -5.70
C MET A 104 -17.93 1.30 -6.43
N GLU A 105 -18.45 2.22 -7.24
CA GLU A 105 -17.65 3.32 -7.80
C GLU A 105 -17.29 4.36 -6.73
N SER A 106 -18.22 4.63 -5.81
CA SER A 106 -18.04 5.64 -4.76
C SER A 106 -17.22 5.12 -3.58
N THR A 107 -16.20 5.88 -3.19
CA THR A 107 -15.35 5.62 -2.01
C THR A 107 -15.90 6.21 -0.72
N SER A 108 -17.14 6.72 -0.70
CA SER A 108 -17.66 7.55 0.40
C SER A 108 -17.78 6.84 1.75
N ILE A 109 -17.75 5.50 1.80
CA ILE A 109 -17.88 4.71 3.03
C ILE A 109 -16.62 3.88 3.25
N ASN A 110 -16.51 2.72 2.61
CA ASN A 110 -15.32 1.89 2.62
C ASN A 110 -14.69 1.91 1.24
N TYR A 111 -13.39 1.65 1.17
CA TYR A 111 -12.70 1.49 -0.09
C TYR A 111 -11.58 0.46 0.01
N ALA A 112 -11.24 -0.12 -1.13
CA ALA A 112 -10.03 -0.89 -1.34
C ALA A 112 -9.08 -0.10 -2.24
N MET A 113 -7.78 -0.19 -1.97
CA MET A 113 -6.72 0.42 -2.74
C MET A 113 -5.69 -0.64 -3.11
N HIS A 114 -5.28 -0.66 -4.38
CA HIS A 114 -4.16 -1.45 -4.87
C HIS A 114 -3.03 -0.52 -5.25
N ALA A 115 -1.85 -0.78 -4.71
CA ALA A 115 -0.62 -0.08 -5.04
C ALA A 115 0.49 -1.08 -5.34
N VAL A 116 1.43 -0.68 -6.18
CA VAL A 116 2.60 -1.50 -6.54
C VAL A 116 3.85 -0.74 -6.14
N LYS A 117 4.81 -1.40 -5.50
CA LYS A 117 6.10 -0.79 -5.20
C LYS A 117 6.83 -0.45 -6.50
N SER A 118 7.12 0.82 -6.70
CA SER A 118 7.88 1.30 -7.84
C SER A 118 9.30 0.70 -7.77
N GLY A 119 9.70 -0.05 -8.80
CA GLY A 119 11.04 -0.62 -8.90
C GLY A 119 12.09 0.50 -8.93
N ALA A 120 12.96 0.53 -7.93
CA ALA A 120 14.20 1.32 -7.85
C ALA A 120 14.14 2.78 -8.35
N GLY A 121 13.80 3.69 -7.43
CA GLY A 121 14.04 5.12 -7.55
C GLY A 121 14.06 5.78 -6.17
N GLY A 122 14.86 5.24 -5.23
CA GLY A 122 15.09 5.94 -3.97
C GLY A 122 15.79 7.27 -4.21
N PRO A 123 15.61 8.30 -3.35
CA PRO A 123 16.41 9.51 -3.45
C PRO A 123 17.89 9.12 -3.29
N SER A 124 18.69 9.42 -4.31
CA SER A 124 20.14 9.26 -4.25
C SER A 124 20.68 9.98 -3.03
N SER A 125 21.25 9.22 -2.07
CA SER A 125 22.06 9.78 -0.99
C SER A 125 23.24 10.56 -1.61
N PRO A 126 23.45 11.84 -1.30
CA PRO A 126 24.62 12.58 -1.77
C PRO A 126 25.82 12.20 -0.91
N THR A 127 26.53 11.11 -1.21
CA THR A 127 27.79 10.80 -0.51
C THR A 127 28.89 10.14 -1.36
N GLU A 128 28.64 9.70 -2.60
CA GLU A 128 29.74 9.21 -3.46
C GLU A 128 30.18 10.27 -4.47
N SER A 129 30.95 11.26 -4.01
CA SER A 129 31.72 12.15 -4.90
C SER A 129 33.10 12.55 -4.35
N LEU A 130 33.64 11.80 -3.39
CA LEU A 130 34.94 12.12 -2.76
C LEU A 130 36.03 11.05 -2.92
N SER A 131 35.85 10.04 -3.77
CA SER A 131 36.88 9.00 -3.99
C SER A 131 37.57 9.03 -5.36
N GLU A 132 37.20 9.95 -6.26
CA GLU A 132 37.81 10.04 -7.60
C GLU A 132 38.83 11.18 -7.78
N MET A 133 39.14 11.96 -6.72
CA MET A 133 40.12 13.06 -6.81
C MET A 133 41.52 12.77 -6.22
N GLU A 134 41.78 11.60 -5.66
CA GLU A 134 43.11 11.29 -5.08
C GLU A 134 44.01 10.37 -5.92
N SER A 135 43.55 9.90 -7.09
CA SER A 135 44.33 8.97 -7.94
C SER A 135 45.14 9.65 -9.06
N GLU A 136 44.84 10.90 -9.45
CA GLU A 136 45.57 11.58 -10.55
C GLU A 136 46.76 12.46 -10.12
N GLN A 137 46.98 12.70 -8.82
CA GLN A 137 48.01 13.66 -8.38
C GLN A 137 49.35 13.05 -7.91
N ARG A 138 49.55 11.73 -8.09
CA ARG A 138 50.83 11.04 -7.76
C ARG A 138 51.75 10.73 -8.95
N SER A 139 51.42 11.22 -10.15
CA SER A 139 52.24 11.02 -11.35
C SER A 139 52.90 12.31 -11.86
N ALA A 140 53.59 13.06 -11.00
CA ALA A 140 54.56 14.06 -11.41
C ALA A 140 55.50 14.42 -10.26
N THR A 141 56.70 13.82 -10.21
CA THR A 141 57.99 14.46 -9.91
C THR A 141 59.08 13.39 -9.99
N ALA A 142 59.68 13.24 -11.17
CA ALA A 142 60.99 12.62 -11.32
C ALA A 142 61.88 13.60 -12.09
N GLY A 143 63.01 13.97 -11.48
CA GLY A 143 64.11 14.61 -12.17
C GLY A 143 64.50 15.98 -11.62
N THR A 144 65.55 16.02 -10.79
CA THR A 144 66.85 16.63 -11.11
C THR A 144 67.58 16.95 -9.81
N SER A 145 68.74 16.34 -9.56
CA SER A 145 70.02 17.07 -9.46
C SER A 145 71.18 16.11 -9.21
N VAL A 146 72.22 16.41 -9.98
CA VAL A 146 73.66 16.07 -9.98
C VAL A 146 74.25 15.49 -8.70
#